data_AF-I3YUL7-F1
#
_entry.id   AF-I3YUL7-F1
#
_cell.length_a   1.000
_cell.length_b   1.000
_cell.length_c   1.000
_cell.angle_alpha   90.00
_cell.angle_beta   90.00
_cell.angle_gamma   90.00
#
_symmetry.space_group_name_H-M   'P 1'
#
loop_
_entity.id
_entity.type
_entity.pdbx_description
1 polymer ?
#
loop_
_entity_poly.entity_id
_entity_poly.type
_entity_poly.pdbx_seq_one_letter_code
_entity_poly.pdbx_strand_id
1 'polypeptide(L)' 'MTWKGFWEAIASIFENVLFIPYDALRKLELSTWWGANAVSIVLFLIGAVAFIYWMLQLKKFNESTESTYTFDERP' A
#
# COMPACT_ATOMS: atom_id res chain seq x y z
N MET A 1 -22.06 -35.88 -12.60
CA MET A 1 -21.18 -35.05 -11.76
C MET A 1 -20.99 -35.74 -10.42
N THR A 2 -19.74 -35.94 -9.99
CA THR A 2 -19.42 -36.46 -8.65
C THR A 2 -19.08 -35.29 -7.72
N TRP A 3 -19.22 -35.49 -6.41
CA TRP A 3 -18.82 -34.49 -5.41
C TRP A 3 -17.33 -34.11 -5.54
N LYS A 4 -16.47 -35.10 -5.83
CA LYS A 4 -15.05 -34.87 -6.12
C LYS A 4 -14.84 -33.96 -7.34
N GLY A 5 -15.55 -34.22 -8.44
CA GLY A 5 -15.42 -33.44 -9.67
C GLY A 5 -15.85 -31.98 -9.53
N PHE A 6 -16.83 -31.69 -8.66
CA PHE A 6 -17.21 -30.30 -8.34
C PHE A 6 -16.05 -29.53 -7.69
N TRP A 7 -15.38 -30.13 -6.71
CA TRP A 7 -14.22 -29.50 -6.06
C TRP A 7 -12.99 -29.43 -6.97
N GLU A 8 -12.75 -30.43 -7.82
CA GLU A 8 -11.69 -30.40 -8.83
C GLU A 8 -11.91 -29.28 -9.86
N ALA A 9 -13.16 -29.01 -10.24
CA ALA A 9 -13.49 -27.89 -11.12
C ALA A 9 -13.22 -26.54 -10.46
N ILE A 10 -13.54 -26.39 -9.17
CA ILE A 10 -13.19 -25.19 -8.41
C ILE A 10 -11.67 -25.02 -8.33
N ALA A 11 -10.94 -26.06 -7.95
CA ALA A 11 -9.48 -26.04 -7.90
C ALA A 11 -8.86 -25.62 -9.24
N SER A 12 -9.37 -26.18 -10.34
CA SER A 12 -8.97 -25.84 -11.71
C SER A 12 -9.15 -24.34 -12.03
N ILE A 13 -10.24 -23.70 -11.59
CA ILE A 13 -10.45 -22.26 -11.79
C ILE A 13 -9.35 -21.46 -11.08
N PHE A 14 -8.97 -21.87 -9.87
CA PHE A 14 -7.94 -21.16 -9.12
C PHE A 14 -6.54 -21.41 -9.70
N GLU A 15 -6.13 -22.66 -9.84
CA GLU A 15 -4.79 -23.05 -10.27
C GLU A 15 -4.50 -22.65 -11.72
N ASN A 16 -5.46 -22.86 -12.63
CA ASN A 16 -5.24 -22.68 -14.06
C ASN A 16 -5.65 -21.30 -14.57
N VAL A 17 -6.39 -20.50 -13.80
CA VAL A 17 -6.88 -19.18 -14.24
C VAL A 17 -6.53 -18.09 -13.25
N LEU A 18 -7.09 -18.13 -12.04
CA LEU A 18 -6.96 -17.00 -11.09
C LEU A 18 -5.54 -16.84 -10.54
N PHE A 19 -4.75 -17.90 -10.47
CA PHE A 19 -3.39 -17.86 -9.94
C PHE A 19 -2.30 -17.59 -10.98
N ILE A 20 -2.65 -17.44 -12.27
CA ILE A 20 -1.68 -17.04 -13.32
C ILE A 20 -0.87 -15.79 -12.92
N PRO A 21 -1.47 -14.70 -12.40
CA PRO A 21 -0.70 -13.52 -11.98
C PRO A 21 0.24 -13.80 -10.81
N TYR A 22 -0.19 -14.65 -9.86
CA TYR A 22 0.64 -15.03 -8.71
C TYR A 22 1.81 -15.92 -9.12
N ASP A 23 1.61 -16.82 -10.08
CA ASP A 23 2.69 -17.61 -10.66
C ASP A 23 3.70 -16.76 -11.44
N ALA A 24 3.22 -15.72 -12.14
CA ALA A 24 4.09 -14.75 -12.78
C ALA A 24 4.94 -13.98 -11.75
N LEU A 25 4.35 -13.54 -10.65
CA LEU A 25 5.07 -12.88 -9.54
C LEU A 25 6.11 -13.80 -8.90
N ARG A 26 5.76 -15.06 -8.65
CA ARG A 26 6.68 -16.08 -8.10
C ARG A 26 7.88 -16.34 -9.03
N LYS A 27 7.65 -16.39 -10.35
CA LYS A 27 8.75 -16.52 -11.32
C LYS A 27 9.60 -15.25 -11.37
N LEU A 28 8.98 -14.08 -11.27
CA LEU A 28 9.68 -12.80 -11.25
C LEU A 28 10.59 -12.68 -10.02
N GLU A 29 10.17 -13.16 -8.86
CA GLU A 29 10.95 -13.20 -7.62
C GLU A 29 12.31 -13.89 -7.80
N LEU A 30 12.34 -15.02 -8.51
CA LEU A 30 13.57 -15.76 -8.80
C LEU A 30 14.55 -14.97 -9.68
N SER A 31 14.07 -13.97 -10.42
CA SER A 31 14.88 -13.13 -11.31
C SER A 31 15.25 -11.78 -10.70
N THR A 32 14.35 -11.18 -9.91
CA THR A 32 14.57 -9.88 -9.26
C THR A 32 13.65 -9.70 -8.06
N TRP A 33 14.28 -9.51 -6.90
CA TRP A 33 13.58 -9.22 -5.66
C TRP A 33 12.83 -7.87 -5.72
N TRP A 34 13.43 -6.86 -6.37
CA TRP A 34 12.83 -5.52 -6.49
C TRP A 34 11.55 -5.53 -7.33
N GLY A 35 11.57 -6.25 -8.46
CA GLY A 35 10.39 -6.36 -9.33
C GLY A 35 9.24 -7.14 -8.67
N ALA A 36 9.56 -8.22 -7.97
CA ALA A 36 8.56 -9.00 -7.24
C ALA A 36 7.88 -8.21 -6.11
N ASN A 37 8.57 -7.21 -5.54
CA ASN A 37 8.03 -6.34 -4.49
C ASN A 37 7.46 -5.01 -5.01
N ALA A 38 7.24 -4.85 -6.31
CA ALA A 38 6.78 -3.58 -6.89
C ALA A 38 5.48 -3.05 -6.26
N VAL A 39 4.50 -3.93 -5.97
CA VAL A 39 3.24 -3.53 -5.31
C VAL A 39 3.49 -3.02 -3.89
N SER A 40 4.30 -3.74 -3.11
CA SER A 40 4.68 -3.34 -1.74
C SER A 40 5.41 -1.99 -1.74
N ILE A 41 6.32 -1.78 -2.69
CA ILE A 41 7.05 -0.51 -2.85
C ILE A 41 6.08 0.62 -3.18
N VAL A 42 5.16 0.43 -4.13
CA VAL A 42 4.18 1.45 -4.50
C VAL A 42 3.29 1.82 -3.31
N LEU A 43 2.76 0.84 -2.58
CA LEU A 43 1.94 1.10 -1.40
C LEU A 43 2.72 1.81 -0.30
N PHE A 44 3.97 1.41 -0.07
CA PHE A 44 4.84 2.07 0.89
C PHE A 44 5.10 3.53 0.50
N LEU A 45 5.39 3.82 -0.77
CA LEU A 45 5.62 5.18 -1.25
C LEU A 45 4.37 6.05 -1.13
N ILE A 46 3.19 5.52 -1.47
CA ILE A 46 1.92 6.24 -1.28
C ILE A 46 1.72 6.58 0.20
N GLY A 47 1.92 5.60 1.10
CA GLY A 47 1.82 5.81 2.54
C GLY A 47 2.83 6.84 3.05
N ALA A 48 4.08 6.78 2.59
CA ALA A 48 5.13 7.72 2.96
C ALA A 48 4.79 9.16 2.52
N VAL A 49 4.30 9.36 1.29
CA VAL A 49 3.89 10.68 0.80
C VAL A 49 2.71 11.22 1.61
N ALA A 50 1.69 10.40 1.87
CA ALA A 50 0.55 10.79 2.69
C ALA A 50 0.98 11.17 4.13
N PHE A 51 1.90 10.40 4.71
CA PHE A 51 2.46 10.67 6.03
C PHE A 51 3.25 11.99 6.08
N ILE A 52 4.14 12.23 5.12
CA ILE A 52 4.90 13.48 5.02
C ILE A 52 3.95 14.67 4.84
N TYR A 53 2.96 14.55 3.97
CA TYR A 53 1.93 15.58 3.79
C TYR A 53 1.24 15.91 5.12
N TRP A 54 0.83 14.89 5.88
CA TRP A 54 0.15 15.09 7.15
C TRP A 54 1.05 15.77 8.20
N MET A 55 2.32 15.37 8.29
CA MET A 55 3.29 16.02 9.19
C MET A 55 3.49 17.51 8.87
N LEU A 56 3.51 17.87 7.58
CA LEU A 56 3.59 19.27 7.17
C LEU A 56 2.32 20.06 7.52
N GLN A 57 1.14 19.44 7.44
CA GLN A 57 -0.11 20.09 7.88
C GLN A 57 -0.12 20.35 9.39
N LEU A 58 0.33 19.38 10.20
CA LEU A 58 0.46 19.55 11.64
C LEU A 58 1.43 20.69 12.00
N LYS A 59 2.58 20.75 11.31
CA LYS A 59 3.55 21.84 11.50
C LYS A 59 2.94 23.21 11.20
N LYS A 60 2.24 23.34 10.07
CA LYS A 60 1.55 24.59 9.69
C LYS A 60 0.52 25.02 10.73
N PHE A 61 -0.25 24.07 11.25
CA PHE A 61 -1.24 24.33 12.30
C PHE A 61 -0.58 24.84 13.58
N ASN A 62 0.54 24.24 14.00
CA ASN A 62 1.30 24.68 15.17
C ASN A 62 1.87 26.10 15.01
N GLU A 63 2.50 26.40 13.87
CA GLU A 63 3.05 27.74 13.59
C GLU A 63 1.96 28.83 13.54
N SER A 64 0.77 28.51 12.98
CA SER A 64 -0.36 29.45 12.93
C SER A 64 -0.96 29.76 14.30
N THR A 65 -0.79 28.85 15.25
CA THR A 65 -1.23 29.01 16.65
C THR A 65 -0.30 29.99 17.35
N GLU A 66 1.02 29.82 17.24
CA GLU A 66 2.00 30.73 17.86
C GLU A 66 1.86 32.19 17.42
N SER A 67 1.54 32.48 16.16
CA SER A 67 1.35 33.85 15.68
C SER A 67 0.02 34.50 16.10
N THR A 68 -0.96 33.70 16.52
CA THR A 68 -2.28 34.20 16.93
C THR A 68 -2.36 34.44 18.45
N TYR A 69 -1.60 33.70 19.25
CA TYR A 69 -1.53 33.87 20.71
C TYR A 69 -0.35 34.73 21.19
N THR A 70 0.33 35.46 20.31
CA THR A 70 1.03 36.67 20.76
C THR A 70 -0.03 37.71 21.06
N PHE A 71 -0.67 37.59 22.23
CA PHE A 71 -1.19 38.77 22.90
C PHE A 71 -0.05 39.79 22.88
N ASP A 72 -0.29 40.96 22.28
CA ASP A 72 0.65 42.07 22.33
C ASP A 72 0.77 42.40 23.83
N GLU A 73 1.78 41.84 24.49
CA GLU A 73 2.14 42.17 25.87
C GLU A 73 2.71 43.60 25.87
N ARG A 74 1.89 44.58 25.48
CA ARG A 74 2.17 45.99 25.73
C ARG A 74 1.61 46.33 27.11
N PRO A 75 2.44 46.76 28.06
CA PRO A 75 1.94 47.51 29.21
C PRO A 75 1.32 48.84 28.76
#